data_AF-A0A1H2F4I0-F1
#
_entry.id   AF-A0A1H2F4I0-F1
#
_cell.length_a   1.000
_cell.length_b   1.000
_cell.length_c   1.000
_cell.angle_alpha   90.00
_cell.angle_beta   90.00
_cell.angle_gamma   90.00
#
_symmetry.space_group_name_H-M   'P 1'
#
loop_
_entity.id
_entity.type
_entity.pdbx_description
1 polymer ?
#
loop_
_entity_poly.entity_id
_entity_poly.type
_entity_poly.pdbx_seq_one_letter_code
_entity_poly.pdbx_strand_id
1 'polypeptide(L)'
;MAASLYPSIQVGTQLALFLTNKPGSIGAAADVIAHAGVNILALTTSDTVDHMVLRVVVDKPKTALLALESHGTLVIENEVILLEGANRLGSLSTIANLLAEAKINIDYAYCATPSNSKQGLLVLRPSDVPKALKALNSADLGRAGEKKFLAAAKARAALEQKAKGKALKATPAVRGRARE
;
A
#
# COMPACT_ATOMS: atom_id res chain seq x y z
N MET A 1 26.62 6.23 12.21
CA MET A 1 25.80 5.68 11.09
C MET A 1 24.37 6.15 11.27
N ALA A 2 23.71 6.64 10.23
CA ALA A 2 22.29 7.02 10.33
C ALA A 2 21.43 5.75 10.36
N ALA A 3 20.45 5.68 11.27
CA ALA A 3 19.53 4.55 11.35
C ALA A 3 18.68 4.45 10.05
N SER A 4 18.50 3.24 9.53
CA SER A 4 17.62 2.98 8.39
C SER A 4 16.21 3.49 8.69
N LEU A 5 15.58 4.17 7.72
CA LEU A 5 14.19 4.62 7.83
C LEU A 5 13.18 3.48 7.71
N TYR A 6 13.65 2.30 7.31
CA TYR A 6 12.91 1.06 7.25
C TYR A 6 13.73 0.00 8.01
N PRO A 7 13.55 -0.11 9.33
CA PRO A 7 14.31 -1.05 10.16
C PRO A 7 14.00 -2.52 9.83
N SER A 8 12.83 -2.80 9.24
CA SER A 8 12.42 -4.15 8.87
C SER A 8 11.75 -4.17 7.49
N ILE A 9 12.30 -4.99 6.60
CA ILE A 9 11.74 -5.33 5.30
C ILE A 9 11.85 -6.84 5.16
N GLN A 10 10.70 -7.52 5.17
CA GLN A 10 10.66 -8.98 5.16
C GLN A 10 9.55 -9.50 4.26
N VAL A 11 9.73 -10.72 3.75
CA VAL A 11 8.65 -11.46 3.10
C VAL A 11 7.74 -12.01 4.19
N GLY A 12 6.44 -11.77 4.04
CA GLY A 12 5.41 -12.32 4.91
C GLY A 12 4.40 -13.15 4.10
N THR A 13 3.60 -13.94 4.83
CA THR A 13 2.48 -14.69 4.27
C THR A 13 1.19 -13.95 4.56
N GLN A 14 0.40 -13.70 3.52
CA GLN A 14 -0.96 -13.20 3.61
C GLN A 14 -1.93 -14.30 3.23
N LEU A 15 -2.97 -14.50 4.06
CA LEU A 15 -4.07 -15.39 3.77
C LEU A 15 -5.21 -14.61 3.11
N ALA A 16 -5.65 -15.03 1.94
CA ALA A 16 -6.82 -14.50 1.25
C ALA A 16 -8.00 -15.46 1.45
N LEU A 17 -8.96 -15.06 2.27
CA LEU A 17 -10.15 -15.83 2.61
C LEU A 17 -11.30 -15.41 1.70
N PHE A 18 -11.92 -16.37 1.04
CA PHE A 18 -13.10 -16.13 0.20
C PHE A 18 -14.35 -16.32 1.05
N LEU A 19 -15.09 -15.24 1.27
CA LEU A 19 -16.24 -15.18 2.16
C LEU A 19 -17.47 -14.67 1.40
N THR A 20 -18.66 -14.97 1.94
CA THR A 20 -19.89 -14.30 1.52
C THR A 20 -19.88 -12.85 2.04
N ASN A 21 -20.33 -11.89 1.22
CA ASN A 21 -20.47 -10.51 1.67
C ASN A 21 -21.80 -10.30 2.40
N LYS A 22 -21.85 -10.71 3.68
CA LYS A 22 -23.02 -10.54 4.54
C LYS A 22 -22.63 -10.31 6.00
N PRO A 23 -23.52 -9.72 6.83
CA PRO A 23 -23.28 -9.53 8.25
C PRO A 23 -22.79 -10.82 8.94
N GLY A 24 -21.77 -10.69 9.79
CA GLY A 24 -21.19 -11.79 10.55
C GLY A 24 -20.11 -12.61 9.83
N SER A 25 -19.93 -12.48 8.51
CA SER A 25 -18.98 -13.32 7.76
C SER A 25 -17.52 -13.11 8.18
N ILE A 26 -17.12 -11.86 8.36
CA ILE A 26 -15.78 -11.53 8.88
C ILE A 26 -15.65 -11.98 10.34
N GLY A 27 -16.71 -11.84 11.14
CA GLY A 27 -16.72 -12.27 12.54
C GLY A 27 -16.46 -13.76 12.68
N ALA A 28 -17.16 -14.59 11.92
CA ALA A 28 -16.96 -16.04 11.92
C ALA A 28 -15.51 -16.43 11.53
N ALA A 29 -14.93 -15.77 10.52
CA ALA A 29 -13.54 -16.00 10.14
C ALA A 29 -12.54 -15.56 11.24
N ALA A 30 -12.80 -14.41 11.87
CA ALA A 30 -11.98 -13.91 12.97
C ALA A 30 -12.05 -14.82 14.20
N ASP A 31 -13.22 -15.37 14.52
CA ASP A 31 -13.42 -16.31 15.62
C ASP A 31 -12.60 -17.59 15.42
N VAL A 32 -12.56 -18.14 14.20
CA VAL A 32 -11.72 -19.30 13.86
C VAL A 32 -10.24 -19.01 14.11
N ILE A 33 -9.76 -17.84 13.65
CA ILE A 33 -8.37 -17.41 13.85
C ILE A 33 -8.08 -17.23 15.36
N ALA A 34 -8.98 -16.58 16.09
CA ALA A 34 -8.83 -16.32 17.52
C ALA A 34 -8.84 -17.62 18.36
N HIS A 35 -9.74 -18.56 18.08
CA HIS A 35 -9.80 -19.85 18.77
C HIS A 35 -8.54 -20.71 18.54
N ALA A 36 -7.85 -20.51 17.42
CA ALA A 36 -6.56 -21.13 17.15
C ALA A 36 -5.37 -20.45 17.87
N GLY A 37 -5.62 -19.41 18.67
CA GLY A 37 -4.57 -18.67 19.40
C GLY A 37 -3.66 -17.87 18.45
N VAL A 38 -4.23 -17.36 17.36
CA VAL A 38 -3.53 -16.57 16.34
C VAL A 38 -3.99 -15.12 16.40
N ASN A 39 -3.06 -14.18 16.31
CA ASN A 39 -3.34 -12.74 16.25
C ASN A 39 -3.32 -12.22 14.81
N ILE A 40 -4.26 -11.33 14.48
CA ILE A 40 -4.30 -10.62 13.18
C ILE A 40 -3.44 -9.36 13.29
N LEU A 41 -2.45 -9.23 12.42
CA LEU A 41 -1.49 -8.11 12.39
C LEU A 41 -1.92 -7.01 11.41
N ALA A 42 -2.54 -7.39 10.29
CA ALA A 42 -3.07 -6.46 9.31
C ALA A 42 -4.19 -7.12 8.51
N LEU A 43 -5.15 -6.32 8.03
CA LEU A 43 -6.21 -6.81 7.16
C LEU A 43 -6.63 -5.77 6.12
N THR A 44 -7.20 -6.25 5.02
CA THR A 44 -7.92 -5.44 4.04
C THR A 44 -9.01 -6.29 3.38
N THR A 45 -10.03 -5.64 2.85
CA THR A 45 -11.13 -6.30 2.13
C THR A 45 -11.14 -5.85 0.68
N SER A 46 -11.55 -6.75 -0.20
CA SER A 46 -11.97 -6.40 -1.56
C SER A 46 -13.24 -7.17 -1.87
N ASP A 47 -14.30 -6.47 -2.26
CA ASP A 47 -15.63 -7.05 -2.33
C ASP A 47 -16.36 -6.76 -3.64
N THR A 48 -17.33 -7.63 -3.91
CA THR A 48 -18.43 -7.47 -4.84
C THR A 48 -19.73 -7.60 -4.05
N VAL A 49 -20.89 -7.52 -4.71
CA VAL A 49 -22.20 -7.53 -4.06
C VAL A 49 -22.39 -8.77 -3.16
N ASP A 50 -22.07 -9.96 -3.66
CA ASP A 50 -22.36 -11.23 -2.96
C ASP A 50 -21.12 -11.87 -2.30
N HIS A 51 -19.93 -11.44 -2.70
CA HIS A 51 -18.67 -12.08 -2.31
C HIS A 51 -17.64 -11.06 -1.85
N MET A 52 -16.80 -11.47 -0.90
CA MET A 52 -15.66 -10.67 -0.48
C MET A 52 -14.41 -11.53 -0.31
N VAL A 53 -13.27 -10.93 -0.59
CA VAL A 53 -11.96 -11.45 -0.22
C VAL A 53 -11.47 -10.68 0.98
N LEU A 54 -11.36 -11.38 2.12
CA LEU A 54 -10.70 -10.87 3.31
C LEU A 54 -9.24 -11.28 3.26
N ARG A 55 -8.33 -10.30 3.09
CA ARG A 55 -6.89 -10.53 3.16
C ARG A 55 -6.41 -10.24 4.57
N VAL A 56 -5.72 -11.18 5.18
CA VAL A 56 -5.15 -11.03 6.53
C VAL A 56 -3.68 -11.42 6.55
N VAL A 57 -2.89 -10.67 7.31
CA VAL A 57 -1.57 -11.07 7.77
C VAL A 57 -1.70 -11.39 9.25
N VAL A 58 -1.17 -12.53 9.66
CA VAL A 58 -1.27 -13.06 11.03
C VAL A 58 0.12 -13.39 11.57
N ASP A 59 0.24 -13.51 12.89
CA ASP A 59 1.51 -13.87 13.55
C ASP A 59 1.91 -15.35 13.31
N LYS A 60 0.93 -16.24 13.11
CA LYS A 60 1.14 -17.69 12.89
C LYS A 60 0.39 -18.17 11.64
N PRO A 61 0.90 -17.90 10.42
CA PRO A 61 0.19 -18.15 9.17
C PRO A 61 -0.17 -19.62 8.96
N LYS A 62 0.76 -20.55 9.26
CA LYS A 62 0.50 -21.99 9.12
C LYS A 62 -0.62 -22.48 10.04
N THR A 63 -0.64 -22.01 11.29
CA THR A 63 -1.68 -22.36 12.26
C THR A 63 -3.04 -21.83 11.83
N ALA A 64 -3.09 -20.58 11.35
CA ALA A 64 -4.31 -19.95 10.86
C ALA A 64 -4.87 -20.65 9.61
N LEU A 65 -4.00 -20.96 8.65
CA LEU A 65 -4.36 -21.68 7.43
C LEU A 65 -5.05 -23.01 7.77
N LEU A 66 -4.40 -23.84 8.59
CA LEU A 66 -4.95 -25.13 8.99
C LEU A 66 -6.29 -25.00 9.71
N ALA A 67 -6.43 -24.01 10.61
CA ALA A 67 -7.68 -23.78 11.34
C ALA A 67 -8.82 -23.36 10.40
N LEU A 68 -8.54 -22.45 9.46
CA LEU A 68 -9.51 -21.94 8.50
C LEU A 68 -9.95 -23.03 7.50
N GLU A 69 -9.01 -23.80 6.97
CA GLU A 69 -9.29 -24.93 6.08
C GLU A 69 -10.09 -26.04 6.78
N SER A 70 -9.75 -26.35 8.04
CA SER A 70 -10.50 -27.33 8.85
C SER A 70 -11.93 -26.88 9.13
N HIS A 71 -12.17 -25.56 9.14
CA HIS A 71 -13.50 -24.96 9.27
C HIS A 71 -14.21 -24.80 7.91
N GLY A 72 -13.65 -25.32 6.82
CA GLY A 72 -14.23 -25.26 5.47
C GLY A 72 -14.12 -23.90 4.78
N THR A 73 -13.25 -23.00 5.27
CA THR A 73 -12.98 -21.72 4.60
C THR A 73 -12.04 -21.95 3.42
N LEU A 74 -12.39 -21.40 2.25
CA LEU A 74 -11.45 -21.37 1.12
C LEU A 74 -10.39 -20.29 1.36
N VAL A 75 -9.14 -20.70 1.45
CA VAL A 75 -7.99 -19.83 1.72
C VAL A 75 -6.93 -19.97 0.65
N ILE A 76 -6.35 -18.85 0.22
CA ILE A 76 -5.17 -18.82 -0.67
C ILE A 76 -4.05 -18.06 0.01
N GLU A 77 -2.87 -18.68 0.12
CA GLU A 77 -1.65 -18.03 0.57
C GLU A 77 -1.06 -17.14 -0.53
N ASN A 78 -0.63 -15.93 -0.16
CA ASN A 78 0.10 -15.03 -1.03
C ASN A 78 1.34 -14.51 -0.33
N GLU A 79 2.47 -14.48 -1.04
CA GLU A 79 3.67 -13.80 -0.56
C GLU A 79 3.50 -12.28 -0.68
N VAL A 80 3.76 -11.56 0.40
CA VAL A 80 3.75 -10.10 0.45
C VAL A 80 5.04 -9.60 1.08
N ILE A 81 5.35 -8.32 0.89
CA ILE A 81 6.43 -7.66 1.61
C ILE A 81 5.81 -6.84 2.73
N LEU A 82 6.31 -7.07 3.95
CA LEU A 82 6.02 -6.28 5.14
C LEU A 82 7.14 -5.25 5.31
N LEU A 83 6.79 -3.97 5.14
CA LEU A 83 7.71 -2.85 5.34
C LEU A 83 7.31 -2.09 6.59
N GLU A 84 8.12 -2.22 7.64
CA GLU A 84 8.04 -1.34 8.80
C GLU A 84 8.96 -0.15 8.56
N GLY A 85 8.41 1.06 8.67
CA GLY A 85 9.21 2.25 8.36
C GLY A 85 8.61 3.55 8.82
N ALA A 86 9.34 4.62 8.53
CA ALA A 86 8.99 5.97 8.95
C ALA A 86 7.65 6.44 8.38
N ASN A 87 6.74 6.85 9.24
CA ASN A 87 5.50 7.51 8.86
C ASN A 87 5.77 8.99 8.56
N ARG A 88 6.14 9.28 7.31
CA ARG A 88 6.49 10.63 6.87
C ARG A 88 6.05 10.89 5.43
N LEU A 89 6.00 12.17 5.07
CA LEU A 89 5.68 12.63 3.72
C LEU A 89 6.57 11.93 2.67
N GLY A 90 5.95 11.47 1.58
CA GLY A 90 6.67 10.91 0.42
C GLY A 90 7.21 9.49 0.59
N SER A 91 6.96 8.83 1.73
CA SER A 91 7.43 7.46 1.99
C SER A 91 6.94 6.46 0.93
N LEU A 92 5.63 6.43 0.68
CA LEU A 92 5.05 5.59 -0.37
C LEU A 92 5.56 5.97 -1.77
N SER A 93 5.73 7.25 -2.06
CA SER A 93 6.27 7.69 -3.35
C SER A 93 7.71 7.19 -3.57
N THR A 94 8.53 7.19 -2.52
CA THR A 94 9.90 6.67 -2.59
C THR A 94 9.90 5.17 -2.91
N ILE A 95 9.09 4.39 -2.20
CA ILE A 95 8.93 2.95 -2.41
C ILE A 95 8.42 2.66 -3.83
N ALA A 96 7.33 3.32 -4.25
CA ALA A 96 6.70 3.07 -5.53
C ALA A 96 7.62 3.41 -6.71
N ASN A 97 8.34 4.53 -6.65
CA ASN A 97 9.27 4.92 -7.71
C ASN A 97 10.47 3.96 -7.80
N LEU A 98 10.99 3.49 -6.67
CA LEU A 98 12.07 2.51 -6.66
C LEU A 98 11.66 1.19 -7.34
N LEU A 99 10.46 0.69 -7.02
CA LEU A 99 9.92 -0.51 -7.65
C LEU A 99 9.64 -0.27 -9.14
N ALA A 100 9.16 0.91 -9.52
CA ALA A 100 8.97 1.29 -10.92
C ALA A 100 10.29 1.34 -11.70
N GLU A 101 11.37 1.90 -11.14
CA GLU A 101 12.73 1.90 -11.73
C GLU A 101 13.23 0.46 -11.97
N ALA A 102 12.89 -0.45 -11.06
CA ALA A 102 13.17 -1.88 -11.19
C ALA A 102 12.22 -2.63 -12.14
N LYS A 103 11.23 -1.95 -12.74
CA LYS A 103 10.15 -2.53 -13.57
C LYS A 103 9.33 -3.58 -12.81
N ILE A 104 8.85 -3.21 -11.62
CA ILE A 104 8.03 -4.04 -10.75
C ILE A 104 6.73 -3.30 -10.47
N ASN A 105 5.60 -3.89 -10.87
CA ASN A 105 4.28 -3.38 -10.52
C ASN A 105 3.96 -3.67 -9.05
N ILE A 106 3.20 -2.77 -8.42
CA ILE A 106 2.54 -2.99 -7.13
C ILE A 106 1.11 -3.42 -7.43
N ASP A 107 0.77 -4.68 -7.20
CA ASP A 107 -0.55 -5.21 -7.53
C ASP A 107 -1.60 -4.71 -6.54
N TYR A 108 -1.23 -4.67 -5.26
CA TYR A 108 -2.01 -4.00 -4.21
C TYR A 108 -1.13 -3.66 -3.01
N ALA A 109 -1.59 -2.72 -2.19
CA ALA A 109 -0.94 -2.34 -0.95
C ALA A 109 -1.98 -1.82 0.05
N TYR A 110 -1.72 -2.01 1.33
CA TYR A 110 -2.54 -1.49 2.41
C TYR A 110 -1.68 -1.19 3.64
N CYS A 111 -2.06 -0.14 4.36
CA CYS A 111 -1.42 0.26 5.59
C CYS A 111 -2.42 1.00 6.45
N ALA A 112 -2.25 0.90 7.76
CA ALA A 112 -2.90 1.77 8.71
C ALA A 112 -1.82 2.23 9.69
N THR A 113 -1.69 3.53 9.85
CA THR A 113 -0.71 4.11 10.77
C THR A 113 -1.42 5.18 11.59
N PRO A 114 -1.37 5.11 12.94
CA PRO A 114 -1.88 6.19 13.79
C PRO A 114 -1.23 7.52 13.41
N SER A 115 -2.02 8.61 13.41
CA SER A 115 -1.55 9.94 12.98
C SER A 115 -0.37 10.49 13.79
N ASN A 116 -0.24 10.04 15.04
CA ASN A 116 0.86 10.41 15.95
C ASN A 116 2.02 9.38 15.96
N SER A 117 1.90 8.27 15.22
CA SER A 117 2.96 7.27 15.16
C SER A 117 4.06 7.71 14.22
N LYS A 118 5.31 7.58 14.67
CA LYS A 118 6.51 7.81 13.84
C LYS A 118 6.83 6.65 12.93
N GLN A 119 6.20 5.50 13.14
CA GLN A 119 6.41 4.26 12.40
C GLN A 119 5.08 3.65 11.98
N GLY A 120 5.06 2.98 10.84
CA GLY A 120 3.89 2.26 10.35
C GLY A 120 4.29 0.98 9.64
N LEU A 121 3.31 0.11 9.45
CA LEU A 121 3.45 -1.11 8.66
C LEU A 121 2.73 -0.92 7.32
N LEU A 122 3.50 -1.04 6.24
CA LEU A 122 2.97 -1.17 4.89
C LEU A 122 3.03 -2.64 4.47
N VAL A 123 1.89 -3.21 4.11
CA VAL A 123 1.81 -4.49 3.42
C VAL A 123 1.72 -4.22 1.93
N LEU A 124 2.61 -4.83 1.16
CA LEU A 124 2.76 -4.60 -0.27
C LEU A 124 2.82 -5.95 -1.00
N ARG A 125 1.95 -6.15 -2.01
CA ARG A 125 2.10 -7.25 -2.97
C ARG A 125 2.71 -6.71 -4.26
N PRO A 126 4.01 -6.95 -4.52
CA PRO A 126 4.60 -6.70 -5.82
C PRO A 126 4.31 -7.87 -6.78
N SER A 127 4.35 -7.57 -8.07
CA SER A 127 4.32 -8.56 -9.17
C SER A 127 5.49 -9.55 -9.16
N ASP A 128 6.62 -9.20 -8.51
CA ASP A 128 7.79 -10.06 -8.31
C ASP A 128 8.39 -9.79 -6.92
N VAL A 129 8.14 -10.69 -5.97
CA VAL A 129 8.56 -10.55 -4.56
C VAL A 129 10.07 -10.61 -4.39
N PRO A 130 10.80 -11.64 -4.91
CA PRO A 130 12.26 -11.70 -4.76
C PRO A 130 12.97 -10.47 -5.33
N LYS A 131 12.55 -10.02 -6.52
CA LYS A 131 13.14 -8.85 -7.17
C LYS A 131 12.82 -7.55 -6.43
N ALA A 132 11.59 -7.42 -5.93
CA ALA A 132 11.18 -6.26 -5.13
C ALA A 132 11.96 -6.18 -3.82
N LEU A 133 12.11 -7.30 -3.12
CA LEU A 133 12.89 -7.39 -1.88
C LEU A 133 14.34 -6.98 -2.12
N LYS A 134 14.95 -7.44 -3.22
CA LYS A 134 16.31 -7.04 -3.59
C LYS A 134 16.40 -5.54 -3.87
N ALA A 135 15.46 -4.99 -4.64
CA ALA A 135 15.44 -3.55 -4.95
C ALA A 135 15.32 -2.71 -3.66
N LEU A 136 14.38 -3.07 -2.77
CA LEU A 136 14.11 -2.39 -1.51
C LEU A 136 15.30 -2.45 -0.54
N ASN A 137 15.99 -3.58 -0.44
CA ASN A 137 17.17 -3.73 0.41
C ASN A 137 18.44 -3.07 -0.17
N SER A 138 18.55 -2.97 -1.50
CA SER A 138 19.69 -2.31 -2.15
C SER A 138 19.63 -0.79 -2.11
N ALA A 139 18.44 -0.23 -1.86
CA ALA A 139 18.23 1.19 -1.84
C ALA A 139 18.44 1.77 -0.43
N ASP A 140 19.17 2.88 -0.35
CA ASP A 140 19.05 3.77 0.79
C ASP A 140 17.66 4.44 0.72
N LEU A 141 16.66 3.77 1.31
CA LEU A 141 15.30 4.29 1.50
C LEU A 141 15.26 5.53 2.45
N GLY A 142 16.42 6.12 2.72
CA GLY A 142 16.72 7.29 3.54
C GLY A 142 16.44 8.67 2.93
N ARG A 143 17.28 9.65 3.29
CA ARG A 143 17.15 11.08 2.93
C ARG A 143 17.28 11.37 1.42
N ALA A 144 17.90 10.48 0.66
CA ALA A 144 18.07 10.64 -0.79
C ALA A 144 16.71 10.57 -1.52
N GLY A 145 15.83 9.65 -1.11
CA GLY A 145 14.46 9.56 -1.61
C GLY A 145 13.65 10.82 -1.30
N GLU A 146 13.79 11.38 -0.10
CA GLU A 146 13.13 12.61 0.32
C GLU A 146 13.56 13.83 -0.49
N LYS A 147 14.88 14.00 -0.72
CA LYS A 147 15.39 15.09 -1.57
C LYS A 147 14.88 14.97 -3.00
N LYS A 148 14.91 13.76 -3.58
CA LYS A 148 14.34 13.49 -4.92
C LYS A 148 12.84 13.78 -4.96
N PHE A 149 12.08 13.36 -3.94
CA PHE A 149 10.64 13.62 -3.84
C PHE A 149 10.33 15.12 -3.77
N LEU A 150 10.98 15.85 -2.85
CA LEU A 150 10.78 17.31 -2.72
C LEU A 150 11.17 18.06 -4.00
N ALA A 151 12.23 17.64 -4.68
CA ALA A 151 12.62 18.21 -5.97
C ALA A 151 11.58 17.93 -7.07
N ALA A 152 11.11 16.68 -7.19
CA ALA A 152 10.08 16.28 -8.15
C ALA A 152 8.73 16.97 -7.89
N ALA A 153 8.32 17.09 -6.62
CA ALA A 153 7.11 17.78 -6.22
C ALA A 153 7.16 19.28 -6.57
N LYS A 154 8.29 19.95 -6.30
CA LYS A 154 8.52 21.34 -6.71
C LYS A 154 8.49 21.51 -8.24
N ALA A 155 9.11 20.60 -8.98
CA ALA A 155 9.12 20.63 -10.43
C ALA A 155 7.71 20.47 -11.03
N ARG A 156 6.89 19.54 -10.50
CA ARG A 156 5.49 19.38 -10.90
C ARG A 156 4.65 20.61 -10.59
N ALA A 157 4.77 21.18 -9.39
CA ALA A 157 4.05 22.41 -9.02
C ALA A 157 4.41 23.59 -9.94
N ALA A 158 5.68 23.73 -10.32
CA ALA A 158 6.13 24.77 -11.26
C ALA A 158 5.58 24.57 -12.69
N LEU A 159 5.48 23.32 -13.16
CA LEU A 159 4.86 22.96 -14.44
C LEU A 159 3.36 23.29 -14.45
N GLU A 160 2.63 22.93 -13.39
CA GLU A 160 1.20 23.24 -13.25
C GLU A 160 0.93 24.74 -13.19
N GLN A 161 1.76 25.52 -12.48
CA GLN A 161 1.65 26.99 -12.46
C GLN A 161 1.92 27.61 -13.84
N LYS A 162 2.93 27.12 -14.57
CA LYS A 162 3.21 27.56 -15.95
C LYS A 162 2.06 27.21 -16.91
N ALA A 163 1.44 26.04 -16.75
CA ALA A 163 0.27 25.64 -17.54
C ALA A 163 -0.94 26.55 -17.28
N LYS A 164 -1.25 26.86 -16.01
CA LYS A 164 -2.33 27.80 -15.63
C LYS A 164 -2.07 29.23 -16.13
N GLY A 165 -0.82 29.70 -16.07
CA GLY A 165 -0.44 31.02 -16.57
C GLY A 165 -0.50 31.16 -18.09
N LYS A 166 -0.25 30.09 -18.85
CA LYS A 166 -0.47 30.06 -20.32
C LYS A 166 -1.95 30.02 -20.67
N ALA A 167 -2.77 29.26 -19.94
CA ALA A 167 -4.21 29.19 -20.16
C ALA A 167 -4.90 30.55 -19.93
N LEU A 168 -4.49 31.32 -18.91
CA LEU A 168 -5.04 32.65 -18.62
C LEU A 168 -4.71 33.70 -19.71
N LYS A 169 -3.60 33.52 -20.44
CA LYS A 169 -3.18 34.41 -21.54
C LYS A 169 -3.78 34.03 -22.90
N ALA A 170 -4.40 32.85 -23.00
CA ALA A 170 -4.97 32.33 -24.24
C ALA A 170 -6.49 32.60 -24.38
N THR A 171 -7.16 33.10 -23.34
CA THR A 171 -8.56 33.52 -23.44
C THR A 171 -8.66 34.78 -24.30
N PRO A 172 -9.30 34.75 -25.48
CA PRO A 172 -9.50 35.96 -26.25
C PRO A 172 -10.42 36.87 -25.46
N ALA A 173 -10.02 38.13 -25.24
CA ALA A 173 -10.94 39.15 -24.78
C ALA A 173 -12.09 39.21 -25.80
N VAL A 174 -13.28 38.77 -25.40
CA VAL A 174 -14.50 39.01 -26.16
C VAL A 174 -14.69 40.52 -26.17
N ARG A 175 -14.14 41.18 -27.18
CA ARG A 175 -14.37 42.60 -27.45
C ARG A 175 -15.85 42.74 -27.73
N GLY A 176 -16.56 43.31 -26.75
CA GLY A 176 -17.96 43.66 -26.89
C GLY A 176 -18.16 44.47 -28.17
N ARG A 177 -19.03 43.97 -29.04
CA ARG A 177 -19.74 44.84 -29.98
C ARG A 177 -20.99 45.30 -29.25
N ALA A 178 -20.90 46.49 -28.68
CA ALA A 178 -22.05 47.38 -28.63
C ALA A 178 -22.36 47.85 -30.06
N ARG A 179 -23.65 48.11 -30.31
CA ARG A 179 -24.37 48.57 -31.53
C ARG A 179 -25.37 47.50 -31.96
N GLU A 180 -26.66 47.78 -32.11
CA GLU A 180 -27.48 49.00 -32.03
C GLU A 180 -28.90 48.55 -31.65
#